data_AF-A0A7C1FBX6-F1
#
_entry.id   AF-A0A7C1FBX6-F1
#
_cell.length_a   1.000
_cell.length_b   1.000
_cell.length_c   1.000
_cell.angle_alpha   90.00
_cell.angle_beta   90.00
_cell.angle_gamma   90.00
#
_symmetry.space_group_name_H-M   'P 1'
#
loop_
_entity.id
_entity.type
_entity.pdbx_description
1 polymer ?
#
loop_
_entity_poly.entity_id
_entity_poly.type
_entity_poly.pdbx_seq_one_letter_code
_entity_poly.pdbx_strand_id
1 'polypeptide(L)' 'MEGAFKTFKEICEDPYRSVPSKRVIGLTPTDIPEELIHASGLLPFWIMGTTAPIKRVTALIPDNA' A
#
# COMPACT_ATOMS: atom_id res chain seq x y z
N MET A 1 15.76 9.73 -18.99
CA MET A 1 14.69 10.12 -18.04
C MET A 1 13.39 9.37 -18.30
N GLU A 2 12.95 9.24 -19.56
CA GLU A 2 11.67 8.63 -19.94
C GLU A 2 11.46 7.18 -19.44
N GLY A 3 12.51 6.35 -19.42
CA GLY A 3 12.42 4.95 -18.96
C GLY A 3 12.18 4.77 -17.45
N ALA A 4 12.72 5.66 -16.60
CA ALA A 4 12.57 5.53 -15.14
C ALA A 4 11.15 5.89 -14.68
N PHE A 5 10.53 6.88 -15.31
CA PHE A 5 9.14 7.26 -15.04
C PHE A 5 8.15 6.20 -15.52
N LYS A 6 8.48 5.44 -16.57
CA LYS A 6 7.67 4.32 -17.03
C LYS A 6 7.55 3.24 -15.94
N THR A 7 8.67 2.76 -15.41
CA THR A 7 8.67 1.75 -14.34
C THR A 7 7.97 2.25 -13.08
N PHE A 8 8.20 3.51 -12.68
CA PHE A 8 7.50 4.10 -11.55
C PHE A 8 5.98 4.10 -11.74
N LYS A 9 5.51 4.52 -12.91
CA LYS A 9 4.08 4.54 -13.24
C LYS A 9 3.47 3.14 -13.19
N GLU A 10 4.14 2.16 -13.78
CA GLU A 10 3.67 0.75 -13.77
C GLU A 10 3.50 0.21 -12.34
N ILE A 11 4.43 0.54 -11.43
CA ILE A 11 4.33 0.17 -10.01
C ILE A 11 3.15 0.89 -9.33
N CYS A 12 2.93 2.18 -9.61
CA CYS A 12 1.82 2.92 -9.01
C CYS A 12 0.45 2.44 -9.49
N GLU A 13 0.32 1.97 -10.73
CA GLU A 13 -0.93 1.48 -11.29
C GLU A 13 -1.30 0.07 -10.78
N ASP A 14 -0.30 -0.78 -10.52
CA ASP A 14 -0.48 -2.12 -9.92
C ASP A 14 0.61 -2.42 -8.88
N PRO A 15 0.50 -1.83 -7.67
CA PRO A 15 1.53 -1.96 -6.65
C PRO A 15 1.64 -3.38 -6.12
N TYR A 16 0.52 -4.12 -6.06
CA TYR A 16 0.46 -5.49 -5.54
C TYR A 16 1.24 -6.48 -6.40
N ARG A 17 1.19 -6.33 -7.73
CA ARG A 17 2.00 -7.16 -8.64
C ARG A 17 3.49 -6.90 -8.54
N SER A 18 3.86 -5.71 -8.07
CA SER A 18 5.25 -5.31 -7.87
C SER A 18 5.80 -5.70 -6.49
N VAL A 19 4.96 -6.29 -5.63
CA VAL A 19 5.38 -6.77 -4.31
C VAL A 19 6.24 -8.02 -4.47
N PRO A 20 7.50 -8.00 -4.00
CA PRO A 20 8.36 -9.18 -4.03
C PRO A 20 7.79 -10.28 -3.13
N SER A 21 8.19 -11.54 -3.36
CA SER A 21 7.85 -12.70 -2.53
C SER A 21 8.42 -12.67 -1.09
N LYS A 22 8.90 -11.52 -0.63
CA LYS A 22 9.26 -11.27 0.77
C LYS A 22 8.02 -11.28 1.66
N ARG A 23 8.22 -11.41 2.97
CA ARG A 23 7.17 -11.18 3.97
C ARG A 23 6.89 -9.67 4.05
N VAL A 24 5.62 -9.30 3.89
CA VAL A 24 5.16 -7.91 3.78
C VAL A 24 4.39 -7.53 5.04
N ILE A 25 4.56 -6.29 5.50
CA ILE A 25 3.68 -5.68 6.50
C ILE A 25 2.93 -4.52 5.84
N GLY A 26 1.60 -4.60 5.91
CA GLY A 26 0.72 -3.52 5.50
C GLY A 26 0.70 -2.39 6.53
N LEU A 27 0.78 -1.15 6.05
CA LEU A 27 0.85 0.06 6.85
C LEU A 27 -0.36 0.95 6.59
N THR A 28 -1.00 1.45 7.64
CA THR A 28 -2.00 2.52 7.55
C THR A 28 -1.34 3.87 7.77
N PRO A 29 -1.91 4.97 7.23
CA PRO A 29 -1.28 6.28 7.28
C PRO A 29 -1.21 6.87 8.68
N THR A 30 -0.10 6.58 9.34
CA THR A 30 0.27 6.96 10.72
C THR A 30 1.79 6.99 10.81
N ASP A 31 2.32 7.58 11.88
CA ASP A 31 3.77 7.60 12.14
C ASP A 31 4.25 6.20 12.56
N ILE A 32 4.62 5.37 11.58
CA ILE A 32 5.11 4.01 11.79
C ILE A 32 6.63 3.99 11.58
N PRO A 33 7.41 3.37 12.48
CA PRO A 33 8.87 3.23 12.32
C PRO A 33 9.22 2.18 11.25
N GLU A 34 9.15 2.56 9.98
CA GLU A 34 9.43 1.70 8.82
C GLU A 34 10.85 1.11 8.84
N GLU A 35 11.80 1.79 9.45
CA GLU A 35 13.19 1.36 9.57
C GLU A 35 13.31 0.07 10.41
N LEU A 36 12.50 -0.07 11.47
CA LEU A 36 12.47 -1.27 12.29
C LEU A 36 11.86 -2.46 11.52
N ILE A 37 10.81 -2.19 10.74
CA ILE A 37 10.15 -3.18 9.89
C ILE A 37 11.15 -3.67 8.83
N HIS A 38 11.82 -2.75 8.15
CA HIS A 38 12.85 -3.07 7.17
C HIS A 38 14.02 -3.85 7.80
N ALA A 39 14.50 -3.41 8.97
CA ALA A 39 15.58 -4.09 9.70
C ALA A 39 15.21 -5.52 10.13
N SER A 40 13.92 -5.81 10.34
CA SER A 40 13.41 -7.16 10.63
C SER A 40 13.32 -8.08 9.40
N GLY A 41 13.69 -7.58 8.21
CA GLY A 41 13.63 -8.32 6.95
C GLY A 41 12.24 -8.36 6.31
N LEU A 42 11.36 -7.43 6.71
CA LEU A 42 10.02 -7.27 6.17
C LEU A 42 9.95 -6.08 5.20
N LEU A 43 9.06 -6.15 4.22
CA LEU A 43 8.77 -5.03 3.34
C LEU A 43 7.63 -4.19 3.93
N PRO A 44 7.85 -2.93 4.33
CA PRO A 44 6.75 -2.00 4.61
C PRO A 44 5.97 -1.70 3.32
N PHE A 45 4.65 -1.81 3.38
CA PHE A 45 3.76 -1.58 2.23
C PHE A 45 2.56 -0.73 2.63
N TRP A 46 2.46 0.45 2.03
CA TRP A 46 1.43 1.44 2.37
C TRP A 46 0.06 1.07 1.80
N ILE A 47 -0.96 1.13 2.65
CA ILE A 47 -2.37 0.92 2.31
C ILE A 47 -3.09 2.26 2.45
N MET A 48 -3.18 3.00 1.34
CA MET A 48 -3.72 4.36 1.29
C MET A 48 -5.24 4.43 0.99
N GLY A 49 -5.93 3.29 1.02
CA GLY A 49 -7.33 3.18 0.64
C GLY A 49 -7.53 2.98 -0.86
N THR A 50 -8.74 3.24 -1.35
CA THR A 50 -9.12 3.02 -2.74
C THR A 50 -10.19 4.01 -3.19
N THR A 51 -10.22 4.31 -4.48
CA THR A 51 -11.32 5.02 -5.13
C THR A 51 -12.47 4.08 -5.52
N ALA A 52 -12.28 2.76 -5.39
CA ALA A 52 -13.31 1.78 -5.68
C ALA A 52 -14.40 1.77 -4.59
N PRO A 53 -15.67 1.51 -4.94
CA PRO A 53 -16.75 1.40 -3.95
C PRO A 53 -16.52 0.27 -2.94
N ILE A 54 -16.51 0.59 -1.64
CA ILE A 54 -16.27 -0.40 -0.57
C ILE A 54 -17.61 -0.88 0.02
N LYS A 55 -18.33 -1.76 -0.70
CA LYS A 55 -19.68 -2.20 -0.30
C LYS A 55 -19.77 -2.94 1.05
N ARG A 56 -18.68 -3.56 1.52
CA ARG A 56 -18.67 -4.28 2.80
C ARG A 56 -18.42 -3.37 4.01
N VAL A 57 -17.75 -2.23 3.81
CA VAL A 57 -17.41 -1.35 4.94
C VAL A 57 -18.62 -0.58 5.44
N THR A 58 -19.59 -0.31 4.56
CA THR A 58 -20.84 0.39 4.92
C THR A 58 -21.70 -0.39 5.93
N ALA A 59 -21.46 -1.69 6.10
CA ALA A 59 -22.11 -2.51 7.14
C ALA A 59 -21.34 -2.50 8.47
N LEU A 60 -20.10 -2.02 8.51
CA LEU A 60 -19.19 -2.10 9.65
C LEU A 60 -18.84 -0.74 10.25
N ILE A 61 -18.90 0.32 9.45
CA ILE A 61 -18.55 1.67 9.83
C ILE A 61 -19.70 2.59 9.40
N PRO A 62 -20.14 3.54 10.26
CA PRO A 62 -21.14 4.53 9.89
C PRO A 62 -20.68 5.31 8.67
N ASP A 63 -21.60 5.54 7.73
CA ASP A 63 -21.38 6.49 6.65
C ASP A 63 -21.54 7.89 7.23
N ASN A 64 -20.43 8.63 7.30
CA ASN A 64 -20.37 9.99 7.84
C ASN A 64 -20.46 11.06 6.73
N ALA A 65 -20.92 10.67 5.53
CA ALA A 65 -21.15 11.60 4.42
C ALA A 65 -22.11 12.74 4.77
#